data_AF-A0A1U7DMU1-F1
#
_entry.id   AF-A0A1U7DMU1-F1
#
_cell.length_a   1.000
_cell.length_b   1.000
_cell.length_c   1.000
_cell.angle_alpha   90.00
_cell.angle_beta   90.00
_cell.angle_gamma   90.00
#
_symmetry.space_group_name_H-M   'P 1'
#
loop_
_entity.id
_entity.type
_entity.pdbx_description
1 polymer ?
#
loop_
_entity_poly.entity_id
_entity_poly.type
_entity_poly.pdbx_seq_one_letter_code
_entity_poly.pdbx_strand_id
1 'polypeptide(L)'
;MTQQDIKEGKGLAIVSYLALIGIIIAYFLNNDKNNPFTAFHLRQSIGLWLMFHLLGFVVSGFDNWGVTSGFYLFFCVLFIYGLINAIMGKAQTVPILGELFQKWFSNIGR
;
A
#
# COMPACT_ATOMS: atom_id res chain seq x y z
N MET A 1 0.60 -6.49 -17.60
CA MET A 1 1.73 -5.71 -17.07
C MET A 1 3.02 -6.22 -17.71
N THR A 2 3.77 -5.34 -18.36
CA THR A 2 5.03 -5.62 -19.07
C THR A 2 6.24 -5.27 -18.20
N GLN A 3 7.44 -5.67 -18.61
CA GLN A 3 8.69 -5.22 -17.97
C GLN A 3 8.90 -3.70 -18.08
N GLN A 4 8.39 -3.09 -19.15
CA GLN A 4 8.42 -1.64 -19.33
C GLN A 4 7.49 -0.95 -18.32
N ASP A 5 6.28 -1.48 -18.10
CA ASP A 5 5.35 -0.95 -17.11
C ASP A 5 5.98 -0.95 -15.71
N ILE A 6 6.66 -2.04 -15.34
CA ILE A 6 7.37 -2.15 -14.06
C ILE A 6 8.47 -1.10 -13.98
N LYS A 7 9.32 -1.00 -15.00
CA LYS A 7 10.46 -0.06 -15.01
C LYS A 7 10.01 1.40 -14.86
N GLU A 8 8.97 1.81 -15.59
CA GLU A 8 8.46 3.18 -15.60
C GLU A 8 7.64 3.51 -14.35
N GLY A 9 6.88 2.54 -13.83
CA GLY A 9 5.99 2.71 -12.68
C GLY A 9 6.70 2.61 -11.33
N LYS A 10 7.87 1.97 -11.27
CA LYS A 10 8.57 1.65 -10.01
C LYS A 10 8.77 2.83 -9.07
N GLY A 11 9.15 3.99 -9.61
CA GLY A 11 9.34 5.19 -8.80
C GLY A 11 8.05 5.60 -8.08
N LEU A 12 6.95 5.72 -8.82
CA LEU A 12 5.65 6.11 -8.23
C LEU A 12 5.07 5.02 -7.33
N ALA A 13 5.29 3.74 -7.66
CA ALA A 13 4.92 2.63 -6.79
C ALA A 13 5.59 2.73 -5.42
N ILE A 14 6.89 3.04 -5.35
CA ILE A 14 7.60 3.26 -4.07
C ILE A 14 7.09 4.51 -3.37
N VAL A 15 6.92 5.63 -4.09
CA VAL A 15 6.38 6.88 -3.53
C VAL A 15 5.02 6.67 -2.89
N SER A 16 4.18 5.79 -3.44
CA SER A 16 2.85 5.49 -2.88
C SER A 16 2.86 4.95 -1.44
N TYR A 17 4.01 4.48 -0.93
CA TYR A 17 4.17 4.03 0.45
C TYR A 17 4.62 5.13 1.44
N LEU A 18 5.01 6.32 0.95
CA LEU A 18 5.48 7.45 1.78
C LEU A 18 4.32 8.19 2.46
N ALA A 19 3.59 7.49 3.32
CA ALA A 19 2.42 7.98 4.04
C ALA A 19 1.32 8.50 3.10
N LEU A 20 0.38 9.29 3.66
CA LEU A 20 -0.74 9.86 2.92
C LEU A 20 -0.29 10.80 1.80
N ILE A 21 0.79 11.55 2.01
CA ILE A 21 1.35 12.46 0.99
C ILE A 21 1.83 11.66 -0.23
N GLY A 22 2.54 10.55 0.01
CA GLY A 22 3.00 9.65 -1.05
C GLY A 22 1.85 9.06 -1.86
N ILE A 23 0.76 8.65 -1.21
CA ILE A 23 -0.47 8.19 -1.87
C ILE A 23 -1.03 9.27 -2.79
N ILE A 24 -1.19 10.50 -2.31
CA ILE A 24 -1.75 11.61 -3.08
C ILE A 24 -0.91 11.88 -4.33
N ILE A 25 0.41 11.99 -4.17
CA ILE A 25 1.35 12.22 -5.27
C ILE A 25 1.27 11.09 -6.30
N ALA A 26 1.35 9.83 -5.84
CA ALA A 26 1.31 8.67 -6.72
C ALA A 26 -0.04 8.55 -7.44
N TYR A 27 -1.16 8.89 -6.79
CA TYR A 27 -2.49 8.88 -7.41
C TYR A 27 -2.58 9.87 -8.57
N PHE A 28 -2.29 11.14 -8.33
CA PHE A 28 -2.40 12.17 -9.37
C PHE A 28 -1.43 11.91 -10.54
N LEU A 29 -0.17 11.61 -10.25
CA LEU A 29 0.83 11.36 -11.30
C LEU A 29 0.57 10.06 -12.07
N ASN A 30 -0.08 9.07 -11.45
CA ASN A 30 -0.47 7.86 -12.16
C ASN A 30 -1.72 8.04 -13.00
N ASN A 31 -2.61 8.97 -12.66
CA ASN A 31 -3.80 9.26 -13.46
C ASN A 31 -3.44 9.81 -14.85
N ASP A 32 -2.29 10.47 -14.98
CA ASP A 32 -1.75 10.91 -16.26
C ASP A 32 -1.03 9.77 -17.01
N LYS A 33 -0.28 8.94 -16.28
CA LYS A 33 0.56 7.87 -16.87
C LYS A 33 -0.18 6.55 -17.12
N ASN A 34 -1.28 6.31 -16.43
CA ASN A 34 -2.08 5.08 -16.43
C ASN A 34 -1.22 3.80 -16.27
N ASN A 35 -0.21 3.84 -15.40
CA ASN A 35 0.73 2.73 -15.25
C ASN A 35 0.16 1.64 -14.33
N PRO A 36 0.03 0.39 -14.79
CA PRO A 36 -0.60 -0.68 -14.01
C PRO A 36 0.23 -1.14 -12.80
N PHE A 37 1.56 -1.01 -12.84
CA PHE A 37 2.43 -1.35 -11.70
C PHE A 37 2.26 -0.34 -10.56
N THR A 38 2.26 0.96 -10.90
CA THR A 38 1.97 2.02 -9.94
C THR A 38 0.56 1.84 -9.35
N ALA A 39 -0.43 1.60 -10.20
CA ALA A 39 -1.82 1.39 -9.77
C ALA A 39 -1.95 0.25 -8.76
N PHE A 40 -1.27 -0.88 -9.03
CA PHE A 40 -1.27 -2.04 -8.15
C PHE A 40 -0.76 -1.67 -6.75
N HIS A 41 0.43 -1.06 -6.66
CA HIS A 41 1.05 -0.70 -5.38
C HIS A 41 0.33 0.45 -4.67
N LEU A 42 -0.23 1.39 -5.42
CA LEU A 42 -1.07 2.46 -4.89
C LEU A 42 -2.30 1.91 -4.15
N ARG A 43 -2.98 0.91 -4.72
CA ARG A 43 -4.11 0.25 -4.04
C ARG A 43 -3.67 -0.52 -2.80
N GLN A 44 -2.51 -1.18 -2.84
CA GLN A 44 -1.94 -1.85 -1.66
C GLN A 44 -1.60 -0.85 -0.55
N SER A 45 -0.95 0.26 -0.89
CA SER A 45 -0.53 1.25 0.10
C SER A 45 -1.72 2.00 0.70
N ILE A 46 -2.73 2.36 -0.11
CA ILE A 46 -4.00 2.92 0.38
C ILE A 46 -4.66 1.98 1.39
N GLY A 47 -4.78 0.70 1.05
CA GLY A 47 -5.38 -0.29 1.94
C GLY A 47 -4.63 -0.44 3.26
N LEU A 48 -3.31 -0.48 3.21
CA LEU A 48 -2.46 -0.53 4.41
C LEU A 48 -2.64 0.71 5.29
N TRP A 49 -2.53 1.92 4.73
CA TRP A 49 -2.64 3.15 5.51
C TRP A 49 -4.05 3.36 6.07
N LEU A 50 -5.10 3.01 5.33
CA LEU A 50 -6.47 3.07 5.85
C LEU A 50 -6.69 2.06 6.99
N MET A 51 -6.20 0.82 6.83
CA MET A 51 -6.25 -0.18 7.90
C MET A 51 -5.45 0.24 9.13
N PHE A 52 -4.29 0.87 8.95
CA PHE A 52 -3.50 1.41 10.04
C PHE A 52 -4.30 2.42 10.88
N HIS A 53 -4.94 3.40 10.24
CA HIS A 53 -5.70 4.41 10.99
C HIS A 53 -6.97 3.83 11.62
N LEU A 54 -7.69 2.95 10.90
CA LEU A 54 -8.93 2.34 11.41
C LEU A 54 -8.66 1.40 12.60
N LEU A 55 -7.69 0.49 12.46
CA LEU A 55 -7.32 -0.42 13.53
C LEU A 55 -6.59 0.30 14.66
N GLY A 56 -5.77 1.30 14.34
CA GLY A 56 -5.09 2.14 15.34
C GLY A 56 -6.08 2.85 16.25
N PHE A 57 -7.19 3.37 15.71
CA PHE A 57 -8.27 3.94 16.50
C PHE A 57 -8.87 2.91 17.47
N VAL A 58 -9.15 1.69 16.99
CA VAL A 58 -9.71 0.61 17.83
C VAL A 58 -8.73 0.20 18.93
N VAL A 59 -7.46 -0.03 18.58
CA VAL A 59 -6.38 -0.43 19.49
C VAL A 59 -6.14 0.61 20.57
N SER A 60 -6.26 1.90 20.25
CA SER A 60 -6.08 2.99 21.22
C SER A 60 -7.05 2.93 22.41
N GLY A 61 -8.21 2.27 22.26
CA GLY A 61 -9.19 2.13 23.34
C GLY A 61 -8.90 1.02 24.36
N PHE A 62 -7.92 0.15 24.11
CA PHE A 62 -7.63 -1.01 24.98
C PHE A 62 -6.62 -0.73 26.10
N ASP A 63 -5.96 0.44 26.10
CA ASP A 63 -4.91 0.85 27.06
C ASP A 63 -3.95 -0.29 27.47
N ASN A 64 -3.52 -1.09 26.49
CA ASN A 64 -2.72 -2.29 26.72
C ASN A 64 -1.51 -2.33 25.78
N TRP A 65 -0.30 -2.34 26.37
CA TRP A 65 0.95 -2.37 25.63
C TRP A 65 1.14 -3.61 24.75
N GLY A 66 0.62 -4.76 25.15
CA GLY A 66 0.64 -5.99 24.35
C GLY A 66 -0.21 -5.86 23.08
N VAL A 67 -1.42 -5.30 23.20
CA VAL A 67 -2.30 -5.05 22.05
C VAL A 67 -1.67 -4.02 21.10
N THR A 68 -1.16 -2.91 21.66
CA THR A 68 -0.51 -1.85 20.88
C THR A 68 0.73 -2.35 20.13
N SER A 69 1.63 -3.05 20.82
CA SER A 69 2.86 -3.59 20.20
C SER A 69 2.56 -4.67 19.14
N GLY A 70 1.60 -5.56 19.41
CA GLY A 70 1.15 -6.56 18.44
C GLY A 70 0.57 -5.93 17.17
N PHE A 71 -0.22 -4.86 17.32
CA PHE A 71 -0.75 -4.09 16.20
C PHE A 71 0.35 -3.46 15.33
N TYR A 72 1.30 -2.74 15.95
CA TYR A 72 2.41 -2.14 15.21
C TYR A 72 3.29 -3.19 14.53
N LEU A 73 3.57 -4.31 15.20
CA LEU A 73 4.35 -5.40 14.60
C LEU A 73 3.63 -6.00 13.39
N PHE A 74 2.34 -6.30 13.51
CA PHE A 74 1.51 -6.81 12.42
C PHE A 74 1.52 -5.85 11.23
N PHE A 75 1.26 -4.55 11.47
CA PHE A 75 1.28 -3.54 10.42
C PHE A 75 2.67 -3.42 9.77
N CYS A 76 3.74 -3.34 10.56
CA CYS A 76 5.10 -3.21 10.05
C CYS A 76 5.49 -4.36 9.13
N VAL A 77 5.15 -5.61 9.49
CA VAL A 77 5.43 -6.78 8.63
C VAL A 77 4.74 -6.66 7.28
N LEU A 78 3.45 -6.31 7.28
CA LEU A 78 2.67 -6.16 6.04
C LEU A 78 3.17 -4.97 5.19
N PHE A 79 3.47 -3.85 5.84
CA PHE A 79 3.97 -2.64 5.18
C PHE A 79 5.34 -2.88 4.52
N ILE A 80 6.30 -3.44 5.28
CA ILE A 80 7.64 -3.75 4.79
C ILE A 80 7.55 -4.74 3.62
N TYR A 81 6.71 -5.77 3.74
CA TYR A 81 6.51 -6.73 2.66
C TYR A 81 5.99 -6.06 1.37
N GLY A 82 4.99 -5.17 1.48
CA GLY A 82 4.47 -4.43 0.33
C GLY A 82 5.53 -3.53 -0.32
N LEU A 83 6.27 -2.79 0.51
CA LEU A 83 7.33 -1.87 0.07
C LEU A 83 8.49 -2.63 -0.59
N ILE A 84 8.96 -3.75 0.00
CA ILE A 84 10.01 -4.58 -0.59
C ILE A 84 9.58 -5.09 -1.95
N ASN A 85 8.33 -5.55 -2.11
CA ASN A 85 7.83 -6.00 -3.40
C ASN A 85 7.81 -4.87 -4.44
N ALA A 86 7.45 -3.64 -4.06
CA ALA A 86 7.57 -2.47 -4.94
C ALA A 86 9.03 -2.21 -5.37
N ILE A 87 9.96 -2.26 -4.41
CA ILE A 87 11.40 -2.10 -4.65
C ILE A 87 11.96 -3.22 -5.54
N MET A 88 11.44 -4.44 -5.42
CA MET A 88 11.84 -5.58 -6.24
C MET A 88 11.15 -5.61 -7.61
N GLY A 89 10.20 -4.71 -7.89
CA GLY A 89 9.45 -4.73 -9.14
C GLY A 89 8.43 -5.86 -9.22
N LYS A 90 7.95 -6.36 -8.08
CA LYS A 90 7.00 -7.48 -7.98
C LYS A 90 5.62 -6.97 -7.61
N ALA A 91 4.64 -7.18 -8.48
CA ALA A 91 3.23 -6.92 -8.18
C ALA A 91 2.62 -8.09 -7.38
N GLN A 92 3.12 -8.29 -6.16
CA GLN A 92 2.63 -9.31 -5.24
C GLN A 92 1.77 -8.66 -4.16
N THR A 93 0.58 -9.22 -3.93
CA THR A 93 -0.34 -8.70 -2.93
C THR A 93 0.23 -8.93 -1.54
N VAL A 94 0.02 -7.96 -0.64
CA VAL A 94 0.32 -8.13 0.77
C VAL A 94 -0.48 -9.32 1.30
N PRO A 95 0.10 -10.24 2.10
CA PRO A 95 -0.61 -11.42 2.55
C PRO A 95 -1.84 -11.03 3.39
N ILE A 96 -2.84 -11.92 3.43
CA ILE A 96 -4.10 -11.81 4.19
C ILE A 96 -5.06 -10.74 3.62
N LEU A 97 -4.59 -9.51 3.42
CA LEU A 97 -5.45 -8.35 3.11
C LEU A 97 -5.28 -7.80 1.69
N GLY A 98 -4.16 -8.11 1.03
CA GLY A 98 -3.80 -7.45 -0.23
C GLY A 98 -4.76 -7.72 -1.38
N GLU A 99 -5.39 -8.89 -1.45
CA GLU A 99 -6.43 -9.18 -2.45
C GLU A 99 -7.70 -8.34 -2.21
N LEU A 100 -8.09 -8.17 -0.95
CA LEU A 100 -9.22 -7.31 -0.57
C LEU A 100 -8.94 -5.86 -0.97
N PHE A 101 -7.72 -5.37 -0.76
CA PHE A 101 -7.33 -4.03 -1.19
C PHE A 101 -7.44 -3.84 -2.70
N GLN A 102 -7.01 -4.83 -3.50
CA GLN A 102 -7.18 -4.74 -4.96
C GLN A 102 -8.65 -4.71 -5.37
N LYS A 103 -9.51 -5.45 -4.66
CA LYS A 103 -10.96 -5.48 -4.93
C LYS A 103 -11.66 -4.19 -4.52
N TRP A 104 -11.42 -3.69 -3.31
CA TRP A 104 -12.05 -2.47 -2.80
C TRP A 104 -11.60 -1.22 -3.55
N PHE A 105 -10.33 -1.16 -3.94
CA PHE A 105 -9.76 0.00 -4.63
C PHE A 105 -9.60 -0.22 -6.14
N SER A 106 -10.38 -1.13 -6.74
CA SER A 106 -10.27 -1.48 -8.17
C SER A 106 -10.54 -0.31 -9.12
N ASN A 107 -11.20 0.75 -8.64
CA ASN A 107 -11.48 1.97 -9.39
C ASN A 107 -10.36 3.02 -9.30
N ILE A 108 -9.33 2.81 -8.45
CA ILE A 108 -8.24 3.76 -8.22
C ILE A 108 -7.07 3.48 -9.17
N GLY A 109 -6.53 4.54 -9.78
CA GLY A 109 -5.34 4.46 -10.64
C GLY A 109 -5.54 3.58 -11.86
N ARG A 110 -6.74 3.57 -12.44
CA ARG A 110 -6.98 2.95 -13.76
C ARG A 110 -6.18 3.64 -14.83
#